data_AF-A0A6J2DT31-F1
#
_entry.id   AF-A0A6J2DT31-F1
#
_cell.length_a   1.000
_cell.length_b   1.000
_cell.length_c   1.000
_cell.angle_alpha   90.00
_cell.angle_beta   90.00
_cell.angle_gamma   90.00
#
_symmetry.space_group_name_H-M   'P 1'
#
loop_
_entity.id
_entity.type
_entity.pdbx_description
1 polymer ?
#
loop_
_entity_poly.entity_id
_entity_poly.type
_entity_poly.pdbx_seq_one_letter_code
_entity_poly.pdbx_strand_id
1 'polypeptide(L)'
;MSSGEIECSNTLEDALDQALPSQAFVYRPVRQRVYSLLLGDGRDGTSTCPTVKEWFVYSGNPLRHPDLVRPLQMNIPGGTPNLKLLWLNQEPGIQGRRLDALLGCFDLSSSREELQAVENPFKALCCLLIYLFVQVDTLCLEDLHAFIAQALCLQGKSTVQLADLQLDYIDPRAVQLGSLLVRGLTTLVLVNSACGFPWRMSDFMPWNVFDGKLFHQKYLQAEKGYTVEALVEQNRSRLTKFHTLKSVVCKACVKENRRIISRQLWRSHQPGRWGRQGSGSHRTSSGYSRAGQGQHWRDQGPGNRQYEPDHWRRHSSSSGWSN
;
A
#
# COMPACT_ATOMS: atom_id res chain seq x y z
N MET A 1 20.57 -2.49 -5.49
CA MET A 1 20.43 -1.03 -5.36
C MET A 1 21.77 -0.31 -5.59
N SER A 2 22.68 -0.82 -6.42
CA SER A 2 24.01 -0.22 -6.65
C SER A 2 23.99 1.13 -7.35
N SER A 3 22.90 1.46 -8.06
CA SER A 3 22.68 2.76 -8.71
C SER A 3 21.84 3.75 -7.89
N GLY A 4 21.29 3.34 -6.74
CA GLY A 4 20.34 4.17 -5.97
C GLY A 4 19.00 4.37 -6.69
N GLU A 5 18.59 3.42 -7.52
CA GLU A 5 17.35 3.49 -8.32
C GLU A 5 16.44 2.29 -8.05
N ILE A 6 15.13 2.53 -8.15
CA ILE A 6 14.09 1.50 -8.15
C ILE A 6 13.11 1.78 -9.29
N GLU A 7 12.65 0.72 -9.95
CA GLU A 7 11.73 0.80 -11.07
C GLU A 7 10.53 -0.12 -10.86
N CYS A 8 9.35 0.40 -11.20
CA CYS A 8 8.10 -0.34 -11.27
C CYS A 8 7.29 0.19 -12.47
N SER A 9 7.54 -0.38 -13.64
CA SER A 9 7.00 0.07 -14.93
C SER A 9 5.59 -0.43 -15.25
N ASN A 10 4.95 -1.20 -14.37
CA ASN A 10 3.59 -1.67 -14.53
C ASN A 10 2.70 -1.29 -13.34
N THR A 11 1.45 -0.94 -13.64
CA THR A 11 0.40 -0.79 -12.64
C THR A 11 -0.94 -1.27 -13.21
N LEU A 12 -1.80 -1.80 -12.35
CA LEU A 12 -3.21 -2.11 -12.67
C LEU A 12 -4.10 -1.08 -11.94
N GLU A 13 -3.76 0.18 -12.15
CA GLU A 13 -4.50 1.34 -11.66
C GLU A 13 -5.29 1.93 -12.82
N ASP A 14 -6.51 2.39 -12.55
CA ASP A 14 -7.23 3.21 -13.51
C ASP A 14 -6.77 4.67 -13.35
N ALA A 15 -6.28 5.27 -14.43
CA ALA A 15 -5.80 6.65 -14.40
C ALA A 15 -6.92 7.67 -14.13
N LEU A 16 -8.17 7.31 -14.45
CA LEU A 16 -9.34 8.17 -14.31
C LEU A 16 -10.07 7.96 -12.97
N ASP A 17 -9.92 6.78 -12.35
CA ASP A 17 -10.50 6.49 -11.04
C ASP A 17 -9.53 6.86 -9.92
N GLN A 18 -9.86 7.95 -9.21
CA GLN A 18 -9.08 8.43 -8.07
C GLN A 18 -9.57 7.86 -6.72
N ALA A 19 -10.50 6.90 -6.74
CA ALA A 19 -11.04 6.32 -5.51
C ALA A 19 -10.00 5.55 -4.71
N LEU A 20 -8.97 4.98 -5.36
CA LEU A 20 -7.84 4.36 -4.68
C LEU A 20 -6.55 5.11 -5.00
N PRO A 21 -5.73 5.47 -4.00
CA PRO A 21 -4.41 6.04 -4.24
C PRO A 21 -3.51 5.02 -4.94
N SER A 22 -2.62 5.51 -5.80
CA SER A 22 -1.65 4.66 -6.50
C SER A 22 -0.78 3.88 -5.51
N GLN A 23 -0.46 2.62 -5.86
CA GLN A 23 0.46 1.78 -5.08
C GLN A 23 1.84 2.44 -4.92
N ALA A 24 2.24 3.26 -5.89
CA ALA A 24 3.44 4.07 -5.83
C ALA A 24 3.46 4.94 -4.58
N PHE A 25 2.35 5.59 -4.26
CA PHE A 25 2.21 6.45 -3.08
C PHE A 25 1.88 5.66 -1.83
N VAL A 26 0.96 4.69 -1.92
CA VAL A 26 0.56 3.87 -0.77
C VAL A 26 1.79 3.24 -0.11
N TYR A 27 2.69 2.62 -0.87
CA TYR A 27 3.86 1.94 -0.31
C TYR A 27 5.13 2.80 -0.22
N ARG A 28 5.11 4.07 -0.66
CA ARG A 28 6.29 4.95 -0.60
C ARG A 28 6.83 5.11 0.82
N PRO A 29 6.03 5.37 1.86
CA PRO A 29 6.55 5.49 3.23
C PRO A 29 7.30 4.24 3.70
N VAL A 30 6.84 3.05 3.30
CA VAL A 30 7.51 1.77 3.61
C VAL A 30 8.86 1.71 2.92
N ARG A 31 8.92 2.02 1.62
CA ARG A 31 10.18 2.03 0.86
C ARG A 31 11.17 3.05 1.42
N GLN A 32 10.70 4.24 1.80
CA GLN A 32 11.53 5.26 2.44
C GLN A 32 12.21 4.76 3.73
N ARG A 33 11.49 4.00 4.56
CA ARG A 33 12.06 3.40 5.79
C ARG A 33 13.01 2.25 5.50
N VAL A 34 12.72 1.45 4.47
CA VAL A 34 13.67 0.46 3.94
C VAL A 34 14.95 1.13 3.45
N TYR A 35 14.88 2.27 2.77
CA TYR A 35 16.08 3.02 2.38
C TYR A 35 16.89 3.47 3.59
N SER A 36 16.23 3.92 4.66
CA SER A 36 16.91 4.29 5.90
C SER A 36 17.64 3.10 6.53
N LEU A 37 17.11 1.89 6.42
CA LEU A 37 17.76 0.65 6.87
C LEU A 37 18.95 0.24 5.99
N LEU A 38 18.75 0.24 4.68
CA LEU A 38 19.71 -0.32 3.72
C LEU A 38 20.86 0.63 3.39
N LEU A 39 20.58 1.94 3.38
CA LEU A 39 21.51 2.97 2.90
C LEU A 39 21.96 3.92 4.02
N GLY A 40 21.46 3.74 5.25
CA GLY A 40 21.95 4.50 6.40
C GLY A 40 23.32 4.00 6.85
N ASP A 41 24.26 4.91 7.10
CA ASP A 41 25.65 4.54 7.43
C ASP A 41 25.84 3.95 8.84
N GLY A 42 24.80 3.87 9.65
CA GLY A 42 24.87 3.37 11.03
C GLY A 42 25.81 4.17 11.95
N ARG A 43 26.34 5.31 11.49
CA ARG A 43 27.18 6.25 12.25
C ARG A 43 26.34 7.48 12.62
N ASP A 44 26.49 7.92 13.87
CA ASP A 44 25.87 9.08 14.52
C ASP A 44 25.24 10.10 13.58
N GLY A 45 23.92 10.01 13.38
CA GLY A 45 22.93 11.06 13.02
C GLY A 45 23.25 12.14 11.97
N THR A 46 24.40 12.12 11.32
CA THR A 46 25.00 13.26 10.61
C THR A 46 25.33 12.94 9.16
N SER A 47 25.41 11.67 8.78
CA SER A 47 25.47 11.30 7.36
C SER A 47 24.07 11.30 6.75
N THR A 48 23.92 12.05 5.66
CA THR A 48 22.66 12.15 4.95
C THR A 48 22.47 10.88 4.12
N CYS A 49 21.49 10.06 4.53
CA CYS A 49 21.12 8.86 3.78
C CYS A 49 20.76 9.27 2.33
N PRO A 50 21.35 8.62 1.31
CA PRO A 50 21.27 9.10 -0.07
C PRO A 50 19.82 9.13 -0.56
N THR A 51 19.51 10.12 -1.40
CA THR A 51 18.22 10.20 -2.08
C THR A 51 18.13 9.09 -3.13
N VAL A 52 17.01 8.36 -3.15
CA VAL A 52 16.75 7.28 -4.09
C VAL A 52 15.88 7.79 -5.23
N LYS A 53 16.19 7.41 -6.45
CA LYS A 53 15.37 7.71 -7.64
C LYS A 53 14.31 6.62 -7.82
N GLU A 54 13.04 6.99 -7.79
CA GLU A 54 11.91 6.09 -8.01
C GLU A 54 11.28 6.31 -9.39
N TRP A 55 11.20 5.24 -10.19
CA TRP A 55 10.50 5.21 -11.48
C TRP A 55 9.22 4.37 -11.36
N PHE A 56 8.16 4.99 -10.81
CA PHE A 56 6.87 4.32 -10.62
C PHE A 56 5.80 4.91 -11.54
N VAL A 57 5.07 4.04 -12.24
CA VAL A 57 3.87 4.45 -12.99
C VAL A 57 2.75 4.77 -12.00
N TYR A 58 2.13 5.94 -12.16
CA TYR A 58 0.89 6.36 -11.50
C TYR A 58 0.17 7.39 -12.36
N SER A 59 -1.10 7.65 -12.07
CA SER A 59 -1.90 8.62 -12.84
C SER A 59 -1.21 9.99 -12.90
N GLY A 60 -0.96 10.47 -14.11
CA GLY A 60 -0.29 11.75 -14.36
C GLY A 60 1.25 11.71 -14.38
N ASN A 61 1.90 10.56 -14.14
CA ASN A 61 3.35 10.43 -14.27
C ASN A 61 3.78 9.85 -15.62
N PRO A 62 4.37 10.65 -16.53
CA PRO A 62 4.82 10.17 -17.83
C PRO A 62 6.17 9.45 -17.78
N LEU A 63 6.77 9.23 -16.60
CA LEU A 63 8.10 8.62 -16.42
C LEU A 63 9.22 9.33 -17.20
N ARG A 64 9.14 10.66 -17.35
CA ARG A 64 10.21 11.45 -17.99
C ARG A 64 11.38 11.71 -17.05
N HIS A 65 11.10 11.84 -15.76
CA HIS A 65 12.08 12.04 -14.70
C HIS A 65 11.71 11.14 -13.52
N PRO A 66 12.69 10.68 -12.71
CA PRO A 66 12.39 9.91 -11.52
C PRO A 66 11.87 10.82 -10.39
N ASP A 67 11.04 10.25 -9.54
CA ASP A 67 10.73 10.86 -8.25
C ASP A 67 11.95 10.75 -7.34
N LEU A 68 12.40 11.88 -6.77
CA LEU A 68 13.51 11.91 -5.82
C LEU A 68 12.98 11.68 -4.41
N VAL A 69 13.23 10.48 -3.88
CA VAL A 69 12.64 10.02 -2.63
C VAL A 69 13.70 9.94 -1.55
N ARG A 70 13.48 10.73 -0.48
CA ARG A 70 14.38 10.74 0.68
C ARG A 70 14.02 9.61 1.66
N PRO A 71 15.02 8.97 2.26
CA PRO A 71 14.83 8.03 3.37
C PRO A 71 14.02 8.65 4.52
N LEU A 72 13.14 7.85 5.11
CA LEU A 72 12.30 8.25 6.24
C LEU A 72 12.77 7.47 7.48
N GLN A 73 13.01 8.19 8.58
CA GLN A 73 13.41 7.55 9.83
C GLN A 73 12.26 6.73 10.43
N MET A 74 12.61 5.62 11.08
CA MET A 74 11.64 4.81 11.81
C MET A 74 11.45 5.35 13.22
N ASN A 75 10.20 5.35 13.69
CA ASN A 75 9.87 5.70 15.06
C ASN A 75 9.83 4.44 15.93
N ILE A 76 11.01 3.87 16.23
CA ILE A 76 11.13 2.69 17.10
C ILE A 76 12.07 2.97 18.28
N PRO A 77 11.87 2.32 19.44
CA PRO A 77 12.78 2.46 20.58
C PRO A 77 14.22 2.12 20.21
N GLY A 78 15.16 3.03 20.51
CA GLY A 78 16.57 2.87 20.16
C GLY A 78 16.94 3.30 18.73
N GLY A 79 15.98 3.83 17.97
CA GLY A 79 16.21 4.37 16.62
C GLY A 79 16.38 3.30 15.54
N THR A 80 16.71 3.74 14.32
CA THR A 80 16.90 2.87 13.16
C THR A 80 18.10 1.92 13.37
N PRO A 81 17.91 0.58 13.38
CA PRO A 81 18.99 -0.37 13.56
C PRO A 81 19.84 -0.48 12.31
N ASN A 82 21.13 -0.81 12.46
CA ASN A 82 22.03 -1.04 11.33
C ASN A 82 21.98 -2.49 10.82
N LEU A 83 22.44 -2.70 9.59
CA LEU A 83 22.42 -4.02 8.94
C LEU A 83 23.31 -5.07 9.64
N LYS A 84 24.42 -4.66 10.26
CA LYS A 84 25.28 -5.59 11.01
C LYS A 84 24.50 -6.20 12.17
N LEU A 85 23.72 -5.39 12.89
CA LEU A 85 22.83 -5.86 13.93
C LEU A 85 21.76 -6.80 13.35
N LEU A 86 21.05 -6.37 12.30
CA LEU A 86 19.92 -7.16 11.79
C LEU A 86 20.35 -8.47 11.12
N TRP A 87 21.40 -8.47 10.30
CA TRP A 87 21.74 -9.60 9.43
C TRP A 87 22.79 -10.54 10.03
N LEU A 88 23.73 -10.03 10.83
CA LEU A 88 24.87 -10.81 11.30
C LEU A 88 24.78 -11.23 12.77
N ASN A 89 23.95 -10.57 13.59
CA ASN A 89 23.77 -10.92 14.99
C ASN A 89 22.92 -12.21 15.13
N GLN A 90 23.36 -13.12 16.01
CA GLN A 90 22.73 -14.41 16.31
C GLN A 90 22.37 -14.56 17.80
N GLU A 91 22.46 -13.49 18.58
CA GLU A 91 22.16 -13.51 20.01
C GLU A 91 20.68 -13.80 20.29
N PRO A 92 20.38 -14.40 21.45
CA PRO A 92 18.99 -14.58 21.90
C PRO A 92 18.24 -13.24 21.89
N GLY A 93 17.04 -13.23 21.30
CA GLY A 93 16.20 -12.03 21.22
C GLY A 93 16.39 -11.18 19.95
N ILE A 94 17.37 -11.49 19.09
CA ILE A 94 17.54 -10.74 17.83
C ILE A 94 16.29 -10.79 16.94
N GLN A 95 15.55 -11.90 16.95
CA GLN A 95 14.30 -12.06 16.20
C GLN A 95 13.24 -11.03 16.61
N GLY A 96 13.17 -10.68 17.90
CA GLY A 96 12.29 -9.62 18.39
C GLY A 96 12.65 -8.27 17.77
N ARG A 97 13.94 -7.92 17.74
CA ARG A 97 14.42 -6.67 17.11
C ARG A 97 14.21 -6.64 15.60
N ARG A 98 14.40 -7.78 14.92
CA ARG A 98 14.11 -7.92 13.47
C ARG A 98 12.63 -7.69 13.18
N LEU A 99 11.76 -8.22 14.03
CA LEU A 99 10.32 -7.98 13.93
C LEU A 99 9.98 -6.51 14.21
N ASP A 100 10.58 -5.90 15.22
CA ASP A 100 10.34 -4.49 15.55
C ASP A 100 10.76 -3.57 14.39
N ALA A 101 11.86 -3.90 13.70
CA ALA A 101 12.28 -3.21 12.49
C ALA A 101 11.29 -3.40 11.32
N LEU A 102 10.76 -4.62 11.14
CA LEU A 102 9.75 -4.90 10.12
C LEU A 102 8.48 -4.09 10.36
N LEU A 103 7.95 -4.12 11.59
CA LEU A 103 6.76 -3.35 11.95
C LEU A 103 7.02 -1.84 11.87
N GLY A 104 8.22 -1.40 12.24
CA GLY A 104 8.66 -0.01 12.09
C GLY A 104 8.64 0.48 10.64
N CYS A 105 8.97 -0.37 9.66
CA CYS A 105 8.87 0.00 8.24
C CYS A 105 7.42 0.27 7.81
N PHE A 106 6.46 -0.46 8.36
CA PHE A 106 5.03 -0.25 8.10
C PHE A 106 4.39 0.77 9.04
N ASP A 107 5.12 1.32 10.01
CA ASP A 107 4.59 2.18 11.08
C ASP A 107 3.54 1.48 11.95
N LEU A 108 3.72 0.18 12.19
CA LEU A 108 2.76 -0.70 12.88
C LEU A 108 3.29 -1.24 14.22
N SER A 109 4.22 -0.54 14.86
CA SER A 109 4.80 -0.99 16.14
C SER A 109 3.74 -1.16 17.24
N SER A 110 2.67 -0.37 17.22
CA SER A 110 1.51 -0.46 18.13
C SER A 110 0.66 -1.73 18.00
N SER A 111 0.81 -2.46 16.89
CA SER A 111 -0.01 -3.61 16.50
C SER A 111 0.72 -4.94 16.69
N ARG A 112 1.84 -4.93 17.42
CA ARG A 112 2.72 -6.09 17.59
C ARG A 112 2.00 -7.25 18.27
N GLU A 113 1.29 -6.98 19.36
CA GLU A 113 0.58 -8.01 20.13
C GLU A 113 -0.53 -8.64 19.31
N GLU A 114 -1.34 -7.83 18.62
CA GLU A 114 -2.40 -8.32 17.74
C GLU A 114 -1.85 -9.22 16.62
N LEU A 115 -0.74 -8.84 15.99
CA LEU A 115 -0.13 -9.61 14.90
C LEU A 115 0.53 -10.90 15.38
N GLN A 116 1.10 -10.91 16.60
CA GLN A 116 1.68 -12.13 17.19
C GLN A 116 0.62 -13.18 17.49
N ALA A 117 -0.60 -12.76 17.84
CA ALA A 117 -1.72 -13.67 18.06
C ALA A 117 -2.28 -14.30 16.76
N VAL A 118 -1.86 -13.84 15.58
CA VAL A 118 -2.33 -14.39 14.30
C VAL A 118 -1.57 -15.65 13.92
N GLU A 119 -2.31 -16.72 13.65
CA GLU A 119 -1.78 -17.97 13.13
C GLU A 119 -1.34 -17.85 11.66
N ASN A 120 -0.30 -18.60 11.30
CA ASN A 120 0.08 -18.72 9.89
C ASN A 120 -1.02 -19.45 9.09
N PRO A 121 -1.21 -19.12 7.79
CA PRO A 121 -0.44 -18.19 6.97
C PRO A 121 -0.94 -16.73 7.04
N PHE A 122 -1.89 -16.38 7.91
CA PHE A 122 -2.61 -15.10 7.83
C PHE A 122 -1.86 -13.91 8.43
N LYS A 123 -0.72 -14.12 9.10
CA LYS A 123 0.03 -13.05 9.78
C LYS A 123 0.48 -11.94 8.81
N ALA A 124 1.07 -12.31 7.67
CA ALA A 124 1.49 -11.36 6.65
C ALA A 124 0.30 -10.62 6.03
N LEU A 125 -0.80 -11.34 5.77
CA LEU A 125 -2.05 -10.75 5.29
C LEU A 125 -2.60 -9.72 6.28
N CYS A 126 -2.70 -10.06 7.57
CA CYS A 126 -3.17 -9.13 8.59
C CYS A 126 -2.27 -7.91 8.73
N CYS A 127 -0.94 -8.07 8.70
CA CYS A 127 0.00 -6.95 8.72
C CYS A 127 -0.27 -5.98 7.57
N LEU A 128 -0.45 -6.52 6.37
CA LEU A 128 -0.75 -5.72 5.19
C LEU A 128 -2.13 -5.07 5.24
N LEU A 129 -3.15 -5.78 5.69
CA LEU A 129 -4.50 -5.23 5.83
C LEU A 129 -4.55 -4.10 6.85
N ILE A 130 -3.89 -4.25 8.01
CA ILE A 130 -3.77 -3.15 8.98
C ILE A 130 -3.13 -1.93 8.31
N TYR A 131 -1.99 -2.13 7.64
CA TYR A 131 -1.31 -1.04 6.94
C TYR A 131 -2.22 -0.34 5.93
N LEU A 132 -2.86 -1.11 5.05
CA LEU A 132 -3.73 -0.56 4.00
C LEU A 132 -4.91 0.20 4.58
N PHE A 133 -5.58 -0.33 5.60
CA PHE A 133 -6.75 0.31 6.22
C PHE A 133 -6.39 1.52 7.09
N VAL A 134 -5.13 1.63 7.54
CA VAL A 134 -4.60 2.85 8.18
C VAL A 134 -4.26 3.92 7.14
N GLN A 135 -3.69 3.54 5.99
CA GLN A 135 -3.19 4.48 4.98
C GLN A 135 -4.22 4.91 3.92
N VAL A 136 -5.26 4.11 3.68
CA VAL A 136 -6.21 4.33 2.58
C VAL A 136 -7.62 4.55 3.13
N ASP A 137 -8.04 5.81 3.21
CA ASP A 137 -9.32 6.22 3.79
C ASP A 137 -10.56 5.74 3.03
N THR A 138 -10.41 5.39 1.76
CA THR A 138 -11.49 4.94 0.89
C THR A 138 -11.76 3.43 1.00
N LEU A 139 -10.99 2.69 1.80
CA LEU A 139 -11.28 1.28 2.09
C LEU A 139 -12.44 1.17 3.09
N CYS A 140 -13.38 0.28 2.79
CA CYS A 140 -14.58 0.09 3.60
C CYS A 140 -14.66 -1.32 4.21
N LEU A 141 -15.66 -1.52 5.07
CA LEU A 141 -15.84 -2.78 5.79
C LEU A 141 -16.06 -3.98 4.84
N GLU A 142 -16.74 -3.77 3.72
CA GLU A 142 -16.97 -4.78 2.69
C GLU A 142 -15.65 -5.21 2.02
N ASP A 143 -14.74 -4.27 1.77
CA ASP A 143 -13.41 -4.57 1.21
C ASP A 143 -12.63 -5.48 2.19
N LEU A 144 -12.70 -5.19 3.50
CA LEU A 144 -12.06 -6.02 4.54
C LEU A 144 -12.65 -7.43 4.56
N HIS A 145 -13.98 -7.54 4.47
CA HIS A 145 -14.66 -8.83 4.46
C HIS A 145 -14.25 -9.66 3.25
N ALA A 146 -14.18 -9.05 2.06
CA ALA A 146 -13.76 -9.72 0.85
C ALA A 146 -12.33 -10.29 0.96
N PHE A 147 -11.37 -9.49 1.45
CA PHE A 147 -9.98 -9.93 1.63
C PHE A 147 -9.84 -11.10 2.61
N ILE A 148 -10.53 -11.06 3.75
CA ILE A 148 -10.47 -12.12 4.76
C ILE A 148 -11.20 -13.37 4.26
N ALA A 149 -12.40 -13.21 3.70
CA ALA A 149 -13.21 -14.33 3.24
C ALA A 149 -12.51 -15.13 2.14
N GLN A 150 -11.90 -14.45 1.15
CA GLN A 150 -11.21 -15.17 0.08
C GLN A 150 -10.00 -15.94 0.61
N ALA A 151 -9.21 -15.36 1.53
CA ALA A 151 -8.02 -16.02 2.08
C ALA A 151 -8.39 -17.29 2.86
N LEU A 152 -9.49 -17.25 3.61
CA LEU A 152 -10.00 -18.41 4.37
C LEU A 152 -10.63 -19.48 3.47
N CYS A 153 -11.35 -19.07 2.42
CA CYS A 153 -11.94 -20.00 1.46
C CYS A 153 -10.86 -20.69 0.61
N LEU A 154 -9.79 -19.98 0.25
CA LEU A 154 -8.71 -20.47 -0.60
C LEU A 154 -8.11 -21.78 -0.11
N GLN A 155 -7.90 -21.92 1.21
CA GLN A 155 -7.30 -23.12 1.81
C GLN A 155 -8.07 -24.43 1.53
N GLY A 156 -9.35 -24.35 1.16
CA GLY A 156 -10.18 -25.52 0.83
C GLY A 156 -10.60 -25.61 -0.62
N LYS A 157 -9.96 -24.87 -1.53
CA LYS A 157 -10.26 -24.90 -2.96
C LYS A 157 -9.14 -25.62 -3.72
N SER A 158 -9.51 -26.53 -4.60
CA SER A 158 -8.56 -27.11 -5.56
C SER A 158 -8.27 -26.15 -6.71
N THR A 159 -7.18 -26.37 -7.42
CA THR A 159 -6.82 -25.61 -8.63
C THR A 159 -7.92 -25.68 -9.70
N VAL A 160 -8.56 -26.84 -9.87
CA VAL A 160 -9.68 -27.03 -10.80
C VAL A 160 -10.87 -26.17 -10.38
N GLN A 161 -11.25 -26.19 -9.10
CA GLN A 161 -12.35 -25.36 -8.60
C GLN A 161 -12.10 -23.87 -8.81
N LEU A 162 -10.86 -23.40 -8.59
CA LEU A 162 -10.48 -22.00 -8.84
C LEU A 162 -10.47 -21.67 -10.32
N ALA A 163 -10.00 -22.59 -11.18
CA ALA A 163 -10.01 -22.45 -12.63
C ALA A 163 -11.45 -22.32 -13.17
N ASP A 164 -12.40 -23.05 -12.59
CA ASP A 164 -13.80 -23.06 -13.04
C ASP A 164 -14.65 -21.93 -12.45
N LEU A 165 -14.11 -21.12 -11.52
CA LEU A 165 -14.83 -19.95 -10.98
C LEU A 165 -15.25 -19.00 -12.11
N GLN A 166 -16.56 -18.77 -12.20
CA GLN A 166 -17.17 -17.79 -13.08
C GLN A 166 -17.56 -16.54 -12.28
N LEU A 167 -17.24 -15.37 -12.85
CA LEU A 167 -17.58 -14.07 -12.28
C LEU A 167 -18.80 -13.52 -13.02
N ASP A 168 -19.74 -12.90 -12.29
CA ASP A 168 -20.92 -12.28 -12.88
C ASP A 168 -20.52 -11.15 -13.85
N TYR A 169 -19.54 -10.34 -13.44
CA TYR A 169 -18.91 -9.29 -14.23
C TYR A 169 -17.55 -8.97 -13.62
N ILE A 170 -16.73 -8.19 -14.33
CA ILE A 170 -15.45 -7.69 -13.83
C ILE A 170 -15.64 -6.27 -13.31
N ASP A 171 -15.54 -6.13 -11.99
CA ASP A 171 -15.48 -4.85 -11.30
C ASP A 171 -14.04 -4.27 -11.30
N PRO A 172 -13.83 -3.04 -11.82
CA PRO A 172 -12.51 -2.41 -11.86
C PRO A 172 -11.88 -2.19 -10.47
N ARG A 173 -12.69 -1.84 -9.46
CA ARG A 173 -12.20 -1.62 -8.09
C ARG A 173 -11.72 -2.92 -7.47
N ALA A 174 -12.41 -4.04 -7.71
CA ALA A 174 -11.93 -5.36 -7.27
C ALA A 174 -10.57 -5.71 -7.89
N VAL A 175 -10.35 -5.40 -9.18
CA VAL A 175 -9.04 -5.61 -9.83
C VAL A 175 -7.96 -4.74 -9.17
N GLN A 176 -8.25 -3.46 -8.93
CA GLN A 176 -7.31 -2.53 -8.27
C GLN A 176 -6.98 -2.96 -6.84
N LEU A 177 -7.98 -3.34 -6.04
CA LEU A 177 -7.79 -3.83 -4.66
C LEU A 177 -6.94 -5.10 -4.63
N GLY A 178 -7.19 -6.04 -5.53
CA GLY A 178 -6.38 -7.25 -5.66
C GLY A 178 -4.93 -6.95 -6.04
N SER A 179 -4.74 -6.06 -7.02
CA SER A 179 -3.41 -5.58 -7.42
C SER A 179 -2.66 -4.92 -6.26
N LEU A 180 -3.33 -4.04 -5.52
CA LEU A 180 -2.77 -3.35 -4.36
C LEU A 180 -2.28 -4.36 -3.31
N LEU A 181 -3.09 -5.37 -2.98
CA LEU A 181 -2.71 -6.41 -2.03
C LEU A 181 -1.47 -7.21 -2.49
N VAL A 182 -1.44 -7.65 -3.75
CA VAL A 182 -0.30 -8.43 -4.29
C VAL A 182 0.99 -7.59 -4.31
N ARG A 183 0.89 -6.30 -4.62
CA ARG A 183 2.01 -5.34 -4.48
C ARG A 183 2.46 -5.18 -3.05
N GLY A 184 1.52 -5.16 -2.11
CA GLY A 184 1.79 -5.16 -0.69
C GLY A 184 2.54 -6.40 -0.21
N LEU A 185 2.18 -7.58 -0.69
CA LEU A 185 2.92 -8.83 -0.38
C LEU A 185 4.36 -8.76 -0.90
N THR A 186 4.56 -8.22 -2.10
CA THR A 186 5.90 -7.98 -2.66
C THR A 186 6.70 -6.97 -1.81
N THR A 187 6.04 -5.92 -1.32
CA THR A 187 6.64 -4.93 -0.42
C THR A 187 7.01 -5.55 0.93
N LEU A 188 6.18 -6.44 1.47
CA LEU A 188 6.47 -7.20 2.68
C LEU A 188 7.71 -8.10 2.51
N VAL A 189 7.88 -8.74 1.35
CA VAL A 189 9.09 -9.53 1.03
C VAL A 189 10.34 -8.66 1.05
N LEU A 190 10.28 -7.45 0.45
CA LEU A 190 11.37 -6.48 0.50
C LEU A 190 11.72 -6.10 1.94
N VAL A 191 10.72 -5.74 2.76
CA VAL A 191 10.92 -5.37 4.16
C VAL A 191 11.47 -6.54 4.98
N ASN A 192 10.90 -7.74 4.84
CA ASN A 192 11.35 -8.93 5.57
C ASN A 192 12.83 -9.22 5.28
N SER A 193 13.25 -9.09 4.02
CA SER A 193 14.65 -9.27 3.63
C SER A 193 15.54 -8.18 4.23
N ALA A 194 15.13 -6.91 4.14
CA ALA A 194 15.87 -5.79 4.74
C ALA A 194 16.02 -5.92 6.26
N CYS A 195 15.03 -6.50 6.94
CA CYS A 195 15.01 -6.69 8.39
C CYS A 195 15.70 -7.97 8.88
N GLY A 196 16.35 -8.76 8.00
CA GLY A 196 17.06 -9.98 8.42
C GLY A 196 16.14 -11.19 8.64
N PHE A 197 15.01 -11.25 7.93
CA PHE A 197 14.06 -12.38 7.90
C PHE A 197 13.41 -12.74 9.25
N PRO A 198 12.69 -11.80 9.91
CA PRO A 198 11.91 -12.12 11.11
C PRO A 198 10.75 -13.12 10.87
N TRP A 199 10.22 -13.19 9.64
CA TRP A 199 9.23 -14.19 9.23
C TRP A 199 9.75 -15.05 8.08
N ARG A 200 9.13 -16.22 7.90
CA ARG A 200 9.51 -17.18 6.85
C ARG A 200 9.06 -16.65 5.50
N MET A 201 9.89 -16.84 4.48
CA MET A 201 9.55 -16.42 3.10
C MET A 201 8.25 -17.04 2.59
N SER A 202 7.96 -18.28 3.00
CA SER A 202 6.70 -18.98 2.68
C SER A 202 5.45 -18.21 3.14
N ASP A 203 5.54 -17.42 4.20
CA ASP A 203 4.39 -16.74 4.80
C ASP A 203 3.88 -15.57 3.92
N PHE A 204 4.68 -15.12 2.94
CA PHE A 204 4.32 -14.02 2.03
C PHE A 204 3.87 -14.50 0.64
N MET A 205 3.97 -15.79 0.36
CA MET A 205 3.70 -16.31 -0.96
C MET A 205 2.21 -16.11 -1.31
N PRO A 206 1.87 -15.42 -2.41
CA PRO A 206 0.48 -15.05 -2.71
C PRO A 206 -0.47 -16.25 -2.74
N TRP A 207 -0.03 -17.41 -3.24
CA TRP A 207 -0.87 -18.62 -3.32
C TRP A 207 -1.33 -19.16 -1.96
N ASN A 208 -0.72 -18.74 -0.85
CA ASN A 208 -1.17 -19.14 0.49
C ASN A 208 -2.35 -18.31 1.00
N VAL A 209 -2.56 -17.11 0.44
CA VAL A 209 -3.48 -16.12 1.02
C VAL A 209 -4.32 -15.37 -0.01
N PHE A 210 -4.09 -15.51 -1.32
CA PHE A 210 -4.78 -14.75 -2.35
C PHE A 210 -4.98 -15.52 -3.66
N ASP A 211 -6.22 -15.51 -4.15
CA ASP A 211 -6.57 -15.85 -5.54
C ASP A 211 -7.44 -14.73 -6.12
N GLY A 212 -7.09 -14.26 -7.32
CA GLY A 212 -7.73 -13.10 -7.94
C GLY A 212 -9.21 -13.32 -8.27
N LYS A 213 -9.59 -14.50 -8.78
CA LYS A 213 -10.98 -14.80 -9.12
C LYS A 213 -11.82 -15.03 -7.87
N LEU A 214 -11.29 -15.75 -6.90
CA LEU A 214 -11.96 -15.96 -5.62
C LEU A 214 -12.15 -14.63 -4.88
N PHE A 215 -11.13 -13.77 -4.81
CA PHE A 215 -11.27 -12.44 -4.23
C PHE A 215 -12.36 -11.64 -4.93
N HIS A 216 -12.34 -11.59 -6.26
CA HIS A 216 -13.33 -10.86 -7.03
C HIS A 216 -14.75 -11.35 -6.76
N GLN A 217 -14.96 -12.67 -6.70
CA GLN A 217 -16.26 -13.24 -6.35
C GLN A 217 -16.70 -12.83 -4.93
N LYS A 218 -15.80 -12.91 -3.93
CA LYS A 218 -16.12 -12.50 -2.55
C LYS A 218 -16.36 -11.00 -2.43
N TYR A 219 -15.66 -10.19 -3.21
CA TYR A 219 -15.88 -8.75 -3.31
C TYR A 219 -17.29 -8.43 -3.80
N LEU A 220 -17.71 -9.02 -4.94
CA LEU A 220 -19.06 -8.82 -5.47
C LEU A 220 -20.16 -9.26 -4.50
N GLN A 221 -19.93 -10.36 -3.77
CA GLN A 221 -20.85 -10.82 -2.72
C GLN A 221 -20.93 -9.84 -1.56
N ALA A 222 -19.78 -9.35 -1.07
CA ALA A 222 -19.73 -8.38 0.03
C ALA A 222 -20.41 -7.06 -0.35
N GLU A 223 -20.20 -6.58 -1.58
CA GLU A 223 -20.85 -5.37 -2.08
C GLU A 223 -22.38 -5.52 -2.19
N LYS A 224 -22.87 -6.69 -2.60
CA LYS A 224 -24.31 -7.02 -2.63
C LYS A 224 -24.92 -7.21 -1.23
N GLY A 225 -24.14 -7.09 -0.15
CA GLY A 225 -24.62 -7.19 1.22
C GLY A 225 -24.81 -8.62 1.74
N TYR A 226 -24.10 -9.59 1.16
CA TYR A 226 -24.12 -10.97 1.67
C TYR A 226 -23.61 -11.02 3.12
N THR A 227 -24.18 -11.91 3.93
CA THR A 227 -23.73 -12.09 5.31
C THR A 227 -22.35 -12.73 5.36
N VAL A 228 -21.63 -12.56 6.47
CA VAL A 228 -20.30 -13.15 6.65
C VAL A 228 -20.34 -14.67 6.54
N GLU A 229 -21.39 -15.30 7.05
CA GLU A 229 -21.62 -16.74 6.95
C GLU A 229 -21.68 -17.19 5.50
N ALA A 230 -22.37 -16.43 4.63
CA ALA A 230 -22.41 -16.72 3.21
C ALA A 230 -21.04 -16.50 2.53
N LEU A 231 -20.32 -15.43 2.89
CA LEU A 231 -18.99 -15.15 2.34
C LEU A 231 -18.00 -16.28 2.64
N VAL A 232 -18.06 -16.89 3.83
CA VAL A 232 -17.21 -18.02 4.23
C VAL A 232 -17.80 -19.40 3.92
N GLU A 233 -18.81 -19.46 3.04
CA GLU A 233 -19.41 -20.70 2.52
C GLU A 233 -20.10 -21.54 3.60
N GLN A 234 -20.77 -20.89 4.55
CA GLN A 234 -21.48 -21.51 5.67
C GLN A 234 -20.59 -22.40 6.56
N ASN A 235 -19.26 -22.27 6.43
CA ASN A 235 -18.31 -23.07 7.18
C ASN A 235 -18.05 -22.44 8.56
N ARG A 236 -18.53 -23.09 9.63
CA ARG A 236 -18.40 -22.60 11.01
C ARG A 236 -16.95 -22.38 11.45
N SER A 237 -16.01 -23.24 11.05
CA SER A 237 -14.59 -23.07 11.40
C SER A 237 -14.00 -21.82 10.75
N ARG A 238 -14.31 -21.58 9.47
CA ARG A 238 -13.89 -20.36 8.77
C ARG A 238 -14.57 -19.13 9.34
N LEU A 239 -15.84 -19.20 9.74
CA LEU A 239 -16.55 -18.10 10.39
C LEU A 239 -15.86 -17.63 11.68
N THR A 240 -15.48 -18.57 12.54
CA THR A 240 -14.73 -18.25 13.77
C THR A 240 -13.40 -17.57 13.43
N LYS A 241 -12.63 -18.14 12.50
CA LYS A 241 -11.36 -17.53 12.05
C LYS A 241 -11.56 -16.14 11.44
N PHE A 242 -12.62 -15.95 10.65
CA PHE A 242 -12.98 -14.66 10.06
C PHE A 242 -13.16 -13.59 11.14
N HIS A 243 -13.93 -13.88 12.18
CA HIS A 243 -14.15 -12.93 13.27
C HIS A 243 -12.85 -12.62 14.02
N THR A 244 -11.99 -13.61 14.23
CA THR A 244 -10.66 -13.40 14.83
C THR A 244 -9.80 -12.46 13.98
N LEU A 245 -9.63 -12.74 12.68
CA LEU A 245 -8.80 -11.92 11.79
C LEU A 245 -9.37 -10.51 11.62
N LYS A 246 -10.70 -10.38 11.49
CA LYS A 246 -11.36 -9.07 11.44
C LYS A 246 -11.13 -8.27 12.72
N SER A 247 -11.25 -8.92 13.89
CA SER A 247 -11.02 -8.29 15.19
C SER A 247 -9.59 -7.76 15.32
N VAL A 248 -8.59 -8.53 14.88
CA VAL A 248 -7.19 -8.10 14.83
C VAL A 248 -7.03 -6.82 14.01
N VAL A 249 -7.53 -6.81 12.77
CA VAL A 249 -7.38 -5.64 11.87
C VAL A 249 -8.14 -4.43 12.43
N CYS A 250 -9.39 -4.60 12.86
CA CYS A 250 -10.20 -3.52 13.42
C CYS A 250 -9.58 -2.91 14.69
N LYS A 251 -9.08 -3.74 15.61
CA LYS A 251 -8.46 -3.26 16.85
C LYS A 251 -7.20 -2.44 16.57
N ALA A 252 -6.34 -2.95 15.68
CA ALA A 252 -5.13 -2.24 15.26
C ALA A 252 -5.46 -0.90 14.58
N CYS A 253 -6.43 -0.86 13.68
CA CYS A 253 -6.85 0.40 13.04
C CYS A 253 -7.40 1.42 14.06
N VAL A 254 -8.15 0.96 15.07
CA VAL A 254 -8.66 1.85 16.14
C VAL A 254 -7.52 2.46 16.97
N LYS A 255 -6.44 1.72 17.24
CA LYS A 255 -5.24 2.27 17.91
C LYS A 255 -4.62 3.44 17.12
N GLU A 256 -4.72 3.37 15.79
CA GLU A 256 -4.26 4.42 14.86
C GLU A 256 -5.37 5.47 14.54
N ASN A 257 -6.39 5.58 15.39
CA ASN A 257 -7.53 6.50 15.21
C ASN A 257 -8.31 6.31 13.89
N ARG A 258 -8.26 5.11 13.32
CA ARG A 258 -8.92 4.78 12.04
C ARG A 258 -10.06 3.79 12.24
N ARG A 259 -11.29 4.27 12.05
CA ARG A 259 -12.50 3.43 12.10
C ARG A 259 -12.87 2.96 10.70
N ILE A 260 -13.00 1.65 10.54
CA ILE A 260 -13.45 1.02 9.29
C ILE A 260 -14.98 1.04 9.25
N ILE A 261 -15.54 1.73 8.26
CA ILE A 261 -16.99 1.98 8.16
C ILE A 261 -17.53 1.25 6.91
N SER A 262 -18.79 0.82 6.98
CA SER A 262 -19.49 0.27 5.81
C SER A 262 -19.77 1.34 4.76
N ARG A 263 -19.69 0.97 3.48
CA ARG A 263 -20.03 1.88 2.37
C ARG A 263 -21.48 2.36 2.40
N GLN A 264 -22.39 1.60 3.00
CA GLN A 264 -23.80 1.97 3.13
C GLN A 264 -23.98 3.24 3.99
N LEU A 265 -23.16 3.40 5.03
CA LEU A 265 -23.17 4.59 5.90
C LEU A 265 -22.66 5.85 5.16
N TRP A 266 -21.75 5.69 4.20
CA TRP A 266 -21.31 6.81 3.35
C TRP A 266 -22.42 7.30 2.42
N ARG A 267 -23.25 6.38 1.88
CA ARG A 267 -24.39 6.74 1.02
C ARG A 267 -25.51 7.44 1.79
N SER A 268 -25.73 7.12 3.06
CA SER A 268 -26.71 7.84 3.90
C SER A 268 -26.29 9.25 4.31
N HIS A 269 -25.00 9.59 4.21
CA HIS A 269 -24.48 10.92 4.56
C HIS A 269 -24.37 11.91 3.39
N GLN A 270 -24.79 11.53 2.17
CA GLN A 270 -25.04 12.52 1.11
C GLN A 270 -26.50 12.98 1.16
N PRO A 271 -26.81 14.16 1.74
CA PRO A 271 -28.13 14.76 1.53
C PRO A 271 -28.24 15.08 0.04
N GLY A 272 -29.30 14.55 -0.59
CA GLY A 272 -29.48 14.58 -2.03
C GLY A 272 -29.25 15.94 -2.67
N ARG A 273 -28.43 15.99 -3.72
CA ARG A 273 -28.43 17.09 -4.67
C ARG A 273 -28.58 16.59 -6.11
N TRP A 274 -29.85 16.33 -6.44
CA TRP A 274 -30.57 16.57 -7.70
C TRP A 274 -29.89 16.22 -9.04
N GLY A 275 -30.47 15.23 -9.73
CA GLY A 275 -31.57 15.51 -10.67
C GLY A 275 -31.22 16.35 -11.91
N ARG A 276 -31.24 15.68 -13.06
CA ARG A 276 -31.22 16.22 -14.43
C ARG A 276 -32.45 17.13 -14.68
N GLN A 277 -32.27 18.41 -15.05
CA GLN A 277 -33.05 19.18 -16.05
C GLN A 277 -32.70 20.70 -16.05
N GLY A 278 -32.54 21.28 -17.26
CA GLY A 278 -33.12 22.59 -17.62
C GLY A 278 -32.30 23.88 -17.46
N SER A 279 -31.87 24.41 -18.61
CA SER A 279 -31.59 25.80 -19.03
C SER A 279 -31.78 27.00 -18.08
N GLY A 280 -30.87 28.00 -18.17
CA GLY A 280 -31.21 29.42 -17.99
C GLY A 280 -30.20 30.35 -17.28
N SER A 281 -29.48 31.15 -18.08
CA SER A 281 -29.05 32.56 -17.88
C SER A 281 -28.42 33.08 -16.56
N HIS A 282 -27.20 33.61 -16.72
CA HIS A 282 -26.53 34.78 -16.11
C HIS A 282 -26.96 35.33 -14.74
N ARG A 283 -25.99 35.47 -13.81
CA ARG A 283 -25.42 36.78 -13.37
C ARG A 283 -24.34 36.64 -12.28
N THR A 284 -23.51 37.66 -12.25
CA THR A 284 -22.22 37.91 -11.57
C THR A 284 -22.34 38.36 -10.10
N SER A 285 -21.27 38.15 -9.30
CA SER A 285 -20.74 38.98 -8.18
C SER A 285 -20.26 38.08 -7.02
N SER A 286 -18.95 37.89 -6.79
CA SER A 286 -18.02 38.76 -6.03
C SER A 286 -18.31 38.84 -4.52
N GLY A 287 -17.36 38.34 -3.70
CA GLY A 287 -17.32 38.54 -2.24
C GLY A 287 -16.23 37.72 -1.54
N TYR A 288 -15.05 38.33 -1.35
CA TYR A 288 -13.89 37.82 -0.60
C TYR A 288 -14.13 37.81 0.92
N SER A 289 -13.61 36.80 1.64
CA SER A 289 -12.54 36.95 2.68
C SER A 289 -12.41 35.75 3.65
N ARG A 290 -11.17 35.26 3.76
CA ARG A 290 -10.35 34.78 4.92
C ARG A 290 -11.01 33.97 6.05
N ALA A 291 -10.35 33.08 6.78
CA ALA A 291 -9.14 32.24 6.73
C ALA A 291 -9.05 31.64 8.15
N GLY A 292 -8.87 30.34 8.30
CA GLY A 292 -8.70 29.68 9.61
C GLY A 292 -8.07 28.30 9.42
N GLN A 293 -6.94 28.07 10.10
CA GLN A 293 -5.86 27.15 9.76
C GLN A 293 -6.17 25.66 9.99
N GLY A 294 -5.74 24.84 9.02
CA GLY A 294 -5.47 23.40 9.17
C GLY A 294 -4.45 23.02 8.10
N GLN A 295 -3.22 22.68 8.50
CA GLN A 295 -2.10 22.45 7.58
C GLN A 295 -2.36 21.20 6.72
N HIS A 296 -2.31 21.37 5.40
CA HIS A 296 -2.61 20.36 4.39
C HIS A 296 -1.38 20.28 3.46
N TRP A 297 -0.83 19.09 3.25
CA TRP A 297 0.25 18.84 2.30
C TRP A 297 -0.24 18.97 0.85
N ARG A 298 -0.37 20.22 0.37
CA ARG A 298 -0.47 20.57 -1.04
C ARG A 298 0.42 21.79 -1.29
N ASP A 299 0.93 21.86 -2.52
CA ASP A 299 1.69 22.95 -3.15
C ASP A 299 3.21 22.80 -3.15
N GLN A 300 3.70 21.95 -4.07
CA GLN A 300 4.82 22.32 -4.94
C GLN A 300 4.54 21.78 -6.36
N GLY A 301 3.76 22.53 -7.14
CA GLY A 301 3.77 22.42 -8.60
C GLY A 301 4.82 23.40 -9.16
N PRO A 302 5.65 23.02 -10.15
CA PRO A 302 6.59 23.95 -10.73
C PRO A 302 5.84 25.00 -11.57
N GLY A 303 6.11 26.27 -11.25
CA GLY A 303 5.56 27.41 -11.94
C GLY A 303 5.95 27.48 -13.41
N ASN A 304 5.02 28.02 -14.20
CA ASN A 304 5.23 28.50 -15.55
C ASN A 304 6.55 29.28 -15.69
N ARG A 305 7.44 28.80 -16.55
CA ARG A 305 8.39 29.67 -17.25
C ARG A 305 8.28 29.44 -18.75
N GLN A 306 8.25 30.57 -19.44
CA GLN A 306 7.95 30.74 -20.84
C GLN A 306 9.02 30.12 -21.74
N TYR A 307 8.54 29.75 -22.92
CA TYR A 307 9.27 29.31 -24.10
C TYR A 307 10.32 30.33 -24.56
N GLU A 308 11.53 29.87 -24.91
CA GLU A 308 12.33 30.37 -26.03
C GLU A 308 13.20 29.22 -26.59
N PRO A 309 13.32 29.05 -27.93
CA PRO A 309 14.08 27.95 -28.52
C PRO A 309 15.48 28.35 -29.03
N ASP A 310 16.29 27.30 -29.16
CA ASP A 310 17.51 27.14 -29.99
C ASP A 310 18.84 27.77 -29.52
N HIS A 311 19.88 26.91 -29.44
CA HIS A 311 20.97 26.95 -30.43
C HIS A 311 21.84 25.68 -30.38
N TRP A 312 21.82 24.98 -31.50
CA TRP A 312 22.72 23.92 -31.92
C TRP A 312 24.20 24.24 -31.73
N ARG A 313 25.00 23.30 -31.20
CA ARG A 313 26.37 23.07 -31.68
C ARG A 313 26.75 21.59 -31.71
N ARG A 314 27.43 21.29 -32.81
CA ARG A 314 27.74 19.99 -33.43
C ARG A 314 28.74 19.14 -32.66
N HIS A 315 28.62 17.84 -32.93
CA HIS A 315 29.66 16.83 -32.95
C HIS A 315 31.05 17.32 -33.38
N SER A 316 32.09 16.74 -32.78
CA SER A 316 33.38 16.53 -33.42
C SER A 316 33.90 15.17 -33.00
N SER A 317 34.11 14.31 -33.98
CA SER A 317 34.67 12.97 -33.85
C SER A 317 36.12 12.98 -34.35
N SER A 318 36.94 12.13 -33.74
CA SER A 318 38.03 11.34 -34.37
C SER A 318 39.44 11.94 -34.56
N SER A 319 40.39 10.99 -34.45
CA SER A 319 41.85 10.96 -34.68
C SER A 319 42.68 11.65 -33.59
N GLY A 320 43.63 11.01 -32.90
CA GLY A 320 44.42 9.80 -33.16
C GLY A 320 45.90 10.21 -33.15
N TRP A 321 46.78 9.49 -32.42
CA TRP A 321 48.18 9.18 -32.74
C TRP A 321 48.85 8.36 -31.63
N SER A 322 49.73 7.47 -32.08
CA SER A 322 50.49 6.47 -31.35
C SER A 322 51.76 7.03 -30.69
N ASN A 323 52.07 6.55 -29.48
CA ASN A 323 53.27 5.78 -29.10
C ASN A 323 53.19 5.45 -27.61
#